data_AF-A0A1M4UP83-F1
#
_entry.id   AF-A0A1M4UP83-F1
#
_cell.length_a   1.000
_cell.length_b   1.000
_cell.length_c   1.000
_cell.angle_alpha   90.00
_cell.angle_beta   90.00
_cell.angle_gamma   90.00
#
_symmetry.space_group_name_H-M   'P 1'
#
loop_
_entity.id
_entity.type
_entity.pdbx_description
1 polymer ?
#
loop_
_entity_poly.entity_id
_entity_poly.type
_entity_poly.pdbx_seq_one_letter_code
_entity_poly.pdbx_strand_id
1 'polypeptide(L)'
;MKQQWDNLSKSIGETHKVIGDLFECMSEKKYDKAKKIIQEKWNRLIVLHNEFDKLVEPVKPIPIKIPFESPEFAEIWVFYKDYLSESHKSYLGSRHEAMILRRLVKLANKDEKQAIEMLEFFMANGYKSIFKPTEKQIQGEEPAKTETQDNSSFDSTVNAVDF
;
A
#
# COMPACT_ATOMS: atom_id res chain seq x y z
N MET A 1 3.87 -11.90 19.86
CA MET A 1 4.40 -10.76 19.08
C MET A 1 3.71 -9.46 19.48
N LYS A 2 2.38 -9.35 19.34
CA LYS A 2 1.61 -8.14 19.71
C LYS A 2 1.86 -7.59 21.12
N GLN A 3 1.75 -8.40 22.17
CA GLN A 3 1.99 -7.94 23.55
C GLN A 3 3.44 -7.46 23.80
N GLN A 4 4.43 -8.12 23.20
CA GLN A 4 5.83 -7.68 23.31
C GLN A 4 6.08 -6.39 22.52
N TRP A 5 5.38 -6.23 21.41
CA TRP A 5 5.39 -5.00 20.62
C TRP A 5 4.73 -3.84 21.37
N ASP A 6 3.56 -4.05 22.00
CA ASP A 6 2.89 -3.04 22.82
C ASP A 6 3.80 -2.56 23.96
N ASN A 7 4.53 -3.48 24.60
CA ASN A 7 5.52 -3.15 25.62
C ASN A 7 6.69 -2.33 25.07
N LEU A 8 7.18 -2.65 23.87
CA LEU A 8 8.25 -1.90 23.21
C LEU A 8 7.78 -0.50 22.80
N SER A 9 6.61 -0.38 22.18
CA SER A 9 5.98 0.89 21.82
C SER A 9 5.80 1.80 23.04
N LYS A 10 5.35 1.23 24.16
CA LYS A 10 5.23 1.94 25.43
C LYS A 10 6.60 2.43 25.93
N SER A 11 7.61 1.58 25.92
CA SER A 11 8.97 1.93 26.35
C SER A 11 9.61 3.02 25.48
N ILE A 12 9.36 2.99 24.16
CA ILE A 12 9.77 4.06 23.23
C ILE A 12 9.08 5.38 23.61
N GLY A 13 7.78 5.36 23.87
CA GLY A 13 7.04 6.55 24.31
C GLY A 13 7.55 7.14 25.63
N GLU A 14 7.82 6.30 26.62
CA GLU A 14 8.39 6.70 27.91
C GLU A 14 9.79 7.31 27.73
N THR A 15 10.63 6.72 26.87
CA THR A 15 11.97 7.23 26.57
C THR A 15 11.92 8.58 25.83
N HIS A 16 10.97 8.76 24.91
CA HIS A 16 10.78 10.06 24.24
C HIS A 16 10.54 11.18 25.24
N LYS A 17 9.68 10.92 26.23
CA LYS A 17 9.33 11.87 27.28
C LYS A 17 10.56 12.26 28.11
N VAL A 18 11.33 11.26 28.56
CA VAL A 18 12.56 11.50 29.34
C VAL A 18 13.61 12.29 28.54
N ILE A 19 13.75 12.03 27.23
CA ILE A 19 14.65 12.80 26.36
C ILE A 19 14.15 14.25 26.21
N GLY A 20 12.84 14.45 26.08
CA GLY A 20 12.22 15.78 26.05
C GLY A 20 12.54 16.56 27.33
N ASP A 21 12.23 15.99 28.49
CA ASP A 21 12.49 16.59 29.81
C ASP A 21 13.99 16.92 30.00
N LEU A 22 14.88 16.03 29.55
CA LEU A 22 16.33 16.26 29.56
C LEU A 22 16.74 17.46 28.69
N PHE A 23 16.17 17.58 27.49
CA PHE A 23 16.46 18.68 26.59
C PHE A 23 15.94 20.03 27.10
N GLU A 24 14.85 20.04 27.84
CA GLU A 24 14.34 21.24 28.53
C GLU A 24 15.28 21.67 29.66
N CYS A 25 15.85 20.71 30.40
CA CYS A 25 16.79 20.97 31.49
C CYS A 25 18.19 21.39 31.02
N MET A 26 18.65 20.91 29.86
CA MET A 26 19.97 21.26 29.33
C MET A 26 19.94 22.59 28.55
N SER A 27 19.85 23.75 29.19
CA SER A 27 19.74 25.05 28.49
C SER A 27 21.05 25.59 27.88
N GLU A 28 22.16 24.87 28.02
CA GLU A 28 23.46 25.35 27.55
C GLU A 28 23.72 25.12 26.06
N LYS A 29 24.14 26.17 25.34
CA LYS A 29 24.50 26.15 23.90
C LYS A 29 25.56 25.12 23.54
N LYS A 30 26.42 24.72 24.49
CA LYS A 30 27.47 23.72 24.26
C LYS A 30 26.91 22.33 23.91
N TYR A 31 25.64 22.07 24.23
CA TYR A 31 24.99 20.78 23.97
C TYR A 31 24.05 20.81 22.74
N ASP A 32 23.83 21.95 22.10
CA ASP A 32 22.86 22.07 21.00
C ASP A 32 23.15 21.11 19.84
N LYS A 33 24.43 20.89 19.52
CA LYS A 33 24.85 19.93 18.50
C LYS A 33 24.49 18.50 18.90
N ALA A 34 24.72 18.13 20.16
CA ALA A 34 24.37 16.80 20.67
C ALA A 34 22.85 16.59 20.71
N LYS A 35 22.08 17.61 21.13
CA LYS A 35 20.61 17.58 21.10
C LYS A 35 20.08 17.31 19.70
N LYS A 36 20.56 18.06 18.69
CA LYS A 36 20.14 17.88 17.29
C LYS A 36 20.42 16.45 16.80
N ILE A 37 21.61 15.93 17.04
CA ILE A 37 21.98 14.57 16.63
C ILE A 37 21.07 13.53 17.31
N ILE A 38 20.85 13.65 18.62
CA ILE A 38 19.99 12.72 19.36
C ILE A 38 18.54 12.82 18.85
N GLN A 39 18.05 14.04 18.59
CA GLN A 39 16.69 14.25 18.08
C GLN A 39 16.51 13.69 16.68
N GLU A 40 17.48 13.84 15.78
CA GLU A 40 17.46 13.22 14.45
C GLU A 40 17.45 11.69 14.53
N LYS A 41 18.31 11.10 15.37
CA LYS A 41 18.34 9.64 15.59
C LYS A 41 17.05 9.14 16.21
N TRP A 42 16.47 9.90 17.14
CA TRP A 42 15.19 9.59 17.77
C TRP A 42 14.03 9.63 16.76
N ASN A 43 13.95 10.68 15.95
CA ASN A 43 12.94 10.80 14.90
C ASN A 43 13.04 9.63 13.90
N ARG A 44 14.26 9.22 13.53
CA ARG A 44 14.47 8.04 12.68
C ARG A 44 13.96 6.75 13.35
N LEU A 45 14.20 6.58 14.66
CA LEU A 45 13.70 5.43 15.41
C LEU A 45 12.16 5.39 15.44
N ILE A 46 11.50 6.54 15.62
CA ILE A 46 10.04 6.67 15.57
C ILE A 46 9.50 6.31 14.18
N VAL A 47 10.16 6.74 13.10
CA VAL A 47 9.74 6.37 11.73
C VAL A 47 9.82 4.86 11.52
N LEU A 48 10.92 4.23 11.91
CA LEU A 48 11.09 2.78 11.80
C LEU A 48 10.09 2.01 12.67
N HIS A 49 9.80 2.52 13.87
CA HIS A 49 8.76 1.99 14.75
C HIS A 49 7.38 2.02 14.07
N ASN A 50 6.99 3.16 13.49
CA ASN A 50 5.73 3.31 12.75
C ASN A 50 5.64 2.43 11.50
N GLU A 51 6.76 2.20 10.80
CA GLU A 51 6.82 1.28 9.66
C GLU A 51 6.61 -0.17 10.10
N PHE A 52 7.20 -0.56 11.22
CA PHE A 52 7.04 -1.89 11.79
C PHE A 52 5.65 -2.10 12.40
N ASP A 53 5.03 -1.05 12.95
CA ASP A 53 3.64 -1.03 13.42
C ASP A 53 2.68 -1.50 12.31
N LYS A 54 2.92 -1.11 11.06
CA LYS A 54 2.13 -1.55 9.89
C LYS A 54 2.22 -3.06 9.62
N LEU A 55 3.29 -3.70 10.07
CA LEU A 55 3.53 -5.14 9.92
C LEU A 55 2.93 -5.93 11.08
N VAL A 56 2.97 -5.38 12.30
CA VAL A 56 2.46 -6.04 13.53
C VAL A 56 0.96 -5.84 13.70
N GLU A 57 0.45 -4.66 13.37
CA GLU A 57 -0.98 -4.34 13.30
C GLU A 57 -1.37 -3.99 11.86
N PRO A 58 -1.47 -4.99 10.95
CA PRO A 58 -2.05 -4.74 9.65
C PRO A 58 -3.48 -4.23 9.87
N VAL A 59 -3.79 -3.08 9.27
CA VAL A 59 -5.09 -2.42 9.44
C VAL A 59 -6.20 -3.44 9.25
N LYS A 60 -7.04 -3.64 10.27
CA LYS A 60 -8.08 -4.68 10.27
C LYS A 60 -8.82 -4.69 8.91
N PRO A 61 -8.90 -5.86 8.23
CA PRO A 61 -9.62 -5.96 6.99
C PRO A 61 -11.08 -5.52 7.18
N ILE A 62 -11.56 -4.67 6.28
CA ILE A 62 -12.98 -4.31 6.23
C ILE A 62 -13.72 -5.47 5.57
N PRO A 63 -14.93 -5.87 6.03
CA PRO A 63 -15.75 -6.85 5.33
C PRO A 63 -16.09 -6.33 3.92
N ILE A 64 -15.77 -7.13 2.92
CA ILE A 64 -15.88 -6.76 1.51
C ILE A 64 -17.23 -7.25 1.01
N LYS A 65 -18.04 -6.34 0.47
CA LYS A 65 -19.31 -6.66 -0.16
C LYS A 65 -19.08 -6.88 -1.64
N ILE A 66 -19.28 -8.12 -2.10
CA ILE A 66 -19.26 -8.45 -3.52
C ILE A 66 -20.49 -7.80 -4.17
N PRO A 67 -20.32 -7.06 -5.28
CA PRO A 67 -21.41 -6.30 -5.88
C PRO A 67 -22.42 -7.14 -6.67
N PHE A 68 -22.02 -8.32 -7.11
CA PHE A 68 -22.86 -9.27 -7.84
C PHE A 68 -22.95 -10.56 -7.01
N GLU A 69 -24.15 -11.11 -6.85
CA GLU A 69 -24.39 -12.31 -6.02
C GLU A 69 -24.08 -13.62 -6.74
N SER A 70 -23.81 -13.54 -8.04
CA SER A 70 -23.51 -14.69 -8.89
C SER A 70 -22.21 -15.38 -8.47
N PRO A 71 -22.19 -16.73 -8.46
CA PRO A 71 -20.98 -17.50 -8.16
C PRO A 71 -19.90 -17.28 -9.22
N GLU A 72 -20.29 -17.08 -10.49
CA GLU A 72 -19.36 -16.86 -11.61
C GLU A 72 -18.52 -15.59 -11.38
N PHE A 73 -19.17 -14.50 -10.97
CA PHE A 73 -18.46 -13.27 -10.62
C PHE A 73 -17.54 -13.45 -9.39
N ALA A 74 -17.98 -14.21 -8.39
CA ALA A 74 -17.15 -14.45 -7.21
C ALA A 74 -15.88 -15.25 -7.54
N GLU A 75 -16.01 -16.26 -8.41
CA GLU A 75 -14.89 -17.07 -8.89
C GLU A 75 -13.90 -16.24 -9.71
N ILE A 76 -14.38 -15.47 -10.70
CA ILE A 76 -13.50 -14.64 -11.52
C ILE A 76 -12.83 -13.54 -10.68
N TRP A 77 -13.49 -13.04 -9.64
CA TRP A 77 -12.91 -12.04 -8.75
C TRP A 77 -11.78 -12.61 -7.88
N VAL A 78 -11.94 -13.85 -7.39
CA VAL A 78 -10.86 -14.56 -6.69
C VAL A 78 -9.70 -14.78 -7.65
N PHE A 79 -9.98 -15.25 -8.86
CA PHE A 79 -8.96 -15.48 -9.89
C PHE A 79 -8.19 -14.20 -10.26
N TYR A 80 -8.88 -13.06 -10.38
CA TYR A 80 -8.25 -11.76 -10.61
C TYR A 80 -7.31 -11.33 -9.46
N LYS A 81 -7.68 -11.61 -8.21
CA LYS A 81 -6.80 -11.33 -7.06
C LYS A 81 -5.56 -12.20 -7.07
N ASP A 82 -5.71 -13.47 -7.39
CA ASP A 82 -4.59 -14.41 -7.51
C ASP A 82 -3.65 -13.97 -8.63
N TYR A 83 -4.21 -13.59 -9.79
CA TYR A 83 -3.48 -13.00 -10.91
C TYR A 83 -2.65 -11.77 -10.51
N LEU A 84 -3.23 -10.80 -9.78
CA LEU A 84 -2.51 -9.61 -9.30
C LEU A 84 -1.36 -9.98 -8.35
N SER A 85 -1.57 -11.00 -7.51
CA SER A 85 -0.55 -11.48 -6.58
C SER A 85 0.58 -12.21 -7.32
N GLU A 86 0.25 -12.99 -8.35
CA GLU A 86 1.18 -13.83 -9.08
C GLU A 86 2.03 -13.01 -10.05
N SER A 87 1.37 -12.24 -10.92
CA SER A 87 2.00 -11.51 -12.03
C SER A 87 2.60 -10.19 -11.59
N HIS A 88 1.92 -9.46 -10.71
CA HIS A 88 2.29 -8.08 -10.34
C HIS A 88 2.85 -7.94 -8.93
N LYS A 89 2.96 -9.06 -8.18
CA LYS A 89 3.37 -9.10 -6.76
C LYS A 89 2.62 -8.07 -5.91
N SER A 90 1.37 -7.81 -6.28
CA SER A 90 0.56 -6.73 -5.71
C SER A 90 -0.53 -7.33 -4.84
N TYR A 91 -0.46 -7.06 -3.54
CA TYR A 91 -1.51 -7.46 -2.60
C TYR A 91 -2.69 -6.48 -2.63
N LEU A 92 -3.89 -7.01 -2.82
CA LEU A 92 -5.12 -6.22 -2.80
C LEU A 92 -5.64 -6.06 -1.36
N GLY A 93 -5.28 -4.96 -0.72
CA GLY A 93 -5.79 -4.64 0.62
C GLY A 93 -7.30 -4.34 0.61
N SER A 94 -8.01 -4.67 1.70
CA SER A 94 -9.48 -4.58 1.81
C SER A 94 -10.11 -3.26 1.34
N ARG A 95 -9.50 -2.10 1.64
CA ARG A 95 -9.98 -0.78 1.18
C ARG A 95 -9.80 -0.60 -0.32
N HIS A 96 -8.68 -1.06 -0.85
CA HIS A 96 -8.40 -0.99 -2.27
C HIS A 96 -9.34 -1.92 -3.04
N GLU A 97 -9.51 -3.15 -2.57
CA GLU A 97 -10.50 -4.11 -3.08
C GLU A 97 -11.91 -3.50 -3.13
N ALA A 98 -12.38 -2.90 -2.04
CA ALA A 98 -13.70 -2.26 -2.02
C ALA A 98 -13.84 -1.12 -3.05
N MET A 99 -12.78 -0.34 -3.28
CA MET A 99 -12.79 0.75 -4.26
C MET A 99 -12.69 0.24 -5.70
N ILE A 100 -11.92 -0.81 -5.95
CA ILE A 100 -11.84 -1.46 -7.26
C ILE A 100 -13.20 -2.06 -7.63
N LEU A 101 -13.82 -2.84 -6.74
CA LEU A 101 -15.16 -3.39 -6.96
C LEU A 101 -16.18 -2.30 -7.27
N ARG A 102 -16.16 -1.19 -6.50
CA ARG A 102 -17.04 -0.05 -6.76
C ARG A 102 -16.77 0.61 -8.11
N ARG A 103 -15.51 0.68 -8.54
CA ARG A 103 -15.11 1.22 -9.84
C ARG A 103 -15.54 0.29 -10.98
N LEU A 104 -15.33 -1.01 -10.83
CA LEU A 104 -15.73 -2.04 -11.80
C LEU A 104 -17.23 -1.97 -12.08
N VAL A 105 -18.07 -1.93 -11.04
CA VAL A 105 -19.53 -1.79 -11.17
C VAL A 105 -19.92 -0.52 -11.93
N LYS A 106 -19.23 0.59 -11.69
CA LYS A 106 -19.49 1.85 -12.43
C LYS A 106 -19.09 1.75 -13.90
N LEU A 107 -17.98 1.08 -14.20
CA LEU A 107 -17.47 0.95 -15.56
C LEU A 107 -18.29 -0.03 -16.39
N ALA A 108 -18.74 -1.11 -15.77
CA ALA A 108 -19.62 -2.11 -16.35
C ALA A 108 -21.11 -1.69 -16.34
N ASN A 109 -21.43 -0.43 -16.02
CA ASN A 109 -22.81 0.07 -15.96
C ASN A 109 -23.78 -0.79 -15.10
N LYS A 110 -23.27 -1.45 -14.06
CA LYS A 110 -24.00 -2.44 -13.22
C LYS A 110 -24.43 -3.72 -13.95
N ASP A 111 -23.88 -3.99 -15.13
CA ASP A 111 -24.00 -5.26 -15.83
C ASP A 111 -22.91 -6.22 -15.34
N GLU A 112 -23.32 -7.40 -14.88
CA GLU A 112 -22.42 -8.43 -14.38
C GLU A 112 -21.57 -9.04 -15.49
N LYS A 113 -22.16 -9.33 -16.64
CA LYS A 113 -21.44 -9.97 -17.76
C LYS A 113 -20.32 -9.08 -18.27
N GLN A 114 -20.63 -7.79 -18.41
CA GLN A 114 -19.64 -6.80 -18.79
C GLN A 114 -18.52 -6.68 -17.75
N ALA A 115 -18.81 -6.81 -16.46
CA ALA A 115 -17.79 -6.79 -15.42
C ALA A 115 -16.86 -8.02 -15.51
N ILE A 116 -17.40 -9.21 -15.81
CA ILE A 116 -16.63 -10.44 -16.01
C ILE A 116 -15.72 -10.30 -17.25
N GLU A 117 -16.27 -9.91 -18.40
CA GLU A 117 -15.52 -9.70 -19.65
C GLU A 117 -14.38 -8.68 -19.47
N MET A 118 -14.63 -7.61 -18.70
CA MET A 118 -13.61 -6.63 -18.37
C MET A 118 -12.47 -7.24 -17.54
N LEU A 119 -12.78 -8.06 -16.52
CA LEU A 119 -11.77 -8.72 -15.71
C LEU A 119 -10.93 -9.69 -16.54
N GLU A 120 -11.57 -10.51 -17.38
CA GLU A 120 -10.90 -11.41 -18.32
C GLU A 120 -9.98 -10.64 -19.27
N PHE A 121 -10.45 -9.53 -19.83
CA PHE A 121 -9.65 -8.64 -20.67
C PHE A 121 -8.41 -8.12 -19.95
N PHE A 122 -8.52 -7.69 -18.69
CA PHE A 122 -7.35 -7.20 -17.93
C PHE A 122 -6.33 -8.30 -17.69
N MET A 123 -6.80 -9.51 -17.34
CA MET A 123 -5.92 -10.65 -17.08
C MET A 123 -5.22 -11.13 -18.36
N ALA A 124 -5.95 -11.24 -19.47
CA ALA A 124 -5.41 -11.66 -20.75
C ALA A 124 -4.33 -10.70 -21.28
N ASN A 125 -4.48 -9.40 -21.02
CA ASN A 125 -3.59 -8.37 -21.54
C ASN A 125 -2.51 -7.90 -20.55
N GLY A 126 -2.42 -8.49 -19.37
CA GLY A 126 -1.35 -8.15 -18.43
C GLY A 126 -1.58 -6.88 -17.61
N TYR A 127 -2.80 -6.33 -17.57
CA TYR A 127 -3.07 -5.04 -16.93
C TYR A 127 -3.17 -5.15 -15.41
N LYS A 128 -2.48 -4.24 -14.70
CA LYS A 128 -2.63 -4.10 -13.25
C LYS A 128 -3.86 -3.26 -12.88
N SER A 129 -4.20 -2.27 -13.70
CA SER A 129 -5.22 -1.27 -13.35
C SER A 129 -6.54 -1.47 -14.11
N ILE A 130 -7.66 -1.27 -13.42
CA ILE A 130 -9.00 -1.28 -14.05
C ILE A 130 -9.31 0.08 -14.68
N PHE A 131 -9.56 0.10 -15.98
CA PHE A 131 -10.04 1.26 -16.76
C PHE A 131 -11.24 0.89 -17.61
N LYS A 132 -11.82 1.82 -18.40
CA LYS A 132 -12.88 1.46 -19.36
C LYS A 132 -12.21 0.99 -20.65
N PRO A 133 -12.26 -0.31 -21.02
CA PRO A 133 -11.79 -0.72 -22.34
C PRO A 133 -12.73 -0.15 -23.40
N THR A 134 -12.19 0.13 -24.59
CA THR A 134 -13.04 0.45 -25.74
C THR A 134 -13.72 -0.83 -26.21
N GLU A 135 -14.96 -0.78 -26.71
CA GLU A 135 -15.68 -1.98 -27.20
C GLU A 135 -14.86 -2.77 -28.23
N LYS A 136 -14.11 -2.07 -29.09
CA LYS A 136 -13.18 -2.66 -30.07
C LYS A 136 -12.02 -3.44 -29.46
N GLN A 137 -11.57 -3.07 -28.26
CA GLN A 137 -10.47 -3.75 -27.57
C GLN A 137 -10.98 -5.05 -26.91
N ILE A 138 -12.22 -5.06 -26.41
CA ILE A 138 -12.85 -6.26 -25.86
C ILE A 138 -13.09 -7.29 -26.98
N GLN A 139 -13.46 -6.83 -28.18
CA GLN A 139 -13.68 -7.68 -29.35
C GLN A 139 -12.40 -8.13 -30.07
N GLY A 140 -11.21 -7.68 -29.60
CA GLY A 140 -9.92 -8.05 -30.19
C GLY A 140 -9.59 -7.37 -31.53
N GLU A 141 -10.34 -6.35 -31.94
CA GLU A 141 -10.10 -5.60 -33.19
C GLU A 141 -8.95 -4.59 -33.07
N GLU A 142 -8.57 -4.19 -31.84
CA GLU A 142 -7.44 -3.28 -31.58
C GLU A 142 -6.50 -3.86 -30.51
N PRO A 143 -5.16 -3.80 -30.71
CA PRO A 143 -4.21 -4.27 -29.71
C PRO A 143 -4.30 -3.44 -28.42
N ALA A 144 -4.22 -4.14 -27.29
CA ALA A 144 -4.16 -3.53 -25.97
C ALA A 144 -2.94 -2.58 -25.87
N LYS A 145 -3.16 -1.35 -25.37
CA LYS A 145 -2.07 -0.39 -25.12
C LYS A 145 -1.27 -0.86 -23.91
N THR A 146 -0.04 -1.30 -24.08
CA THR A 146 0.83 -1.75 -22.98
C THR A 146 0.92 -0.68 -21.88
N GLU A 147 0.65 -1.05 -20.63
CA GLU A 147 0.90 -0.17 -19.47
C GLU A 147 2.40 0.20 -19.48
N THR A 148 2.72 1.48 -19.67
CA THR A 148 4.09 1.98 -19.53
C THR A 148 4.53 1.74 -18.09
N GLN A 149 5.54 0.88 -17.90
CA GLN A 149 6.18 0.64 -16.62
C GLN A 149 6.75 1.95 -16.09
N ASP A 150 6.13 2.48 -15.04
CA ASP A 150 6.65 3.64 -14.31
C ASP A 150 7.85 3.15 -13.48
N ASN A 151 9.04 3.20 -14.08
CA ASN A 151 10.31 2.93 -13.42
C ASN A 151 10.65 4.09 -12.47
N SER A 152 9.85 4.30 -11.42
CA SER A 152 10.28 5.11 -10.28
C SER A 152 11.27 4.28 -9.45
N SER A 153 12.50 4.17 -9.97
CA SER A 153 13.64 3.70 -9.19
C SER A 153 13.77 4.60 -7.96
N PHE A 154 13.60 4.03 -6.78
CA PHE A 154 13.92 4.69 -5.52
C PHE A 154 15.44 4.83 -5.46
N ASP A 155 15.95 5.95 -5.98
CA ASP A 155 17.38 6.23 -6.01
C ASP A 155 17.87 6.53 -4.58
N SER A 156 18.42 5.51 -3.92
CA SER A 156 19.01 5.60 -2.59
C SER A 156 20.49 5.97 -2.63
N THR A 157 20.87 6.92 -3.47
CA THR A 157 22.23 7.48 -3.46
C THR A 157 22.31 8.64 -2.48
N VAL A 158 22.54 8.31 -1.20
CA VAL A 158 23.07 9.26 -0.23
C VAL A 158 24.52 9.53 -0.62
N ASN A 159 24.78 10.75 -1.10
CA ASN A 159 26.13 11.25 -1.38
C ASN A 159 27.06 10.95 -0.20
N ALA A 160 28.13 10.20 -0.45
CA ALA A 160 29.28 10.14 0.43
C ALA A 160 29.83 11.55 0.58
N VAL A 161 29.75 12.10 1.79
CA VAL A 161 30.51 13.29 2.16
C VAL A 161 31.86 12.77 2.65
N ASP A 162 32.87 12.92 1.81
CA ASP A 162 34.27 12.67 2.18
C ASP A 162 34.68 13.61 3.32
N PHE A 163 35.32 13.04 4.35
CA PHE A 163 35.93 13.76 5.47
C PHE A 163 37.36 14.19 5.14
#